data_AF-A0A328SRU2-F1
#
_entry.id   AF-A0A328SRU2-F1
#
_cell.length_a   1.000
_cell.length_b   1.000
_cell.length_c   1.000
_cell.angle_alpha   90.00
_cell.angle_beta   90.00
_cell.angle_gamma   90.00
#
_symmetry.space_group_name_H-M   'P 1'
#
loop_
_entity.id
_entity.type
_entity.pdbx_description
1 polymer ?
#
loop_
_entity_poly.entity_id
_entity_poly.type
_entity_poly.pdbx_seq_one_letter_code
_entity_poly.pdbx_strand_id
1 'polypeptide(L)'
;NECEDYQKILDYVKENNLKILPLLKNPNSYSILKKIKTTQKDEIEETINNSQLLLFINEDPSNCNKIDAQEIISITPNPTGKNCEIPVRQWCEKDGSFTNSEGLTQEFHDAIQDENNNLLTVEEILDEISKKL
;
A
#
# COMPACT_ATOMS: atom_id res chain seq x y z
N ASN A 1 12.41 -8.28 -15.72
CA ASN A 1 11.14 -7.70 -15.22
C ASN A 1 11.07 -8.15 -13.77
N GLU A 2 11.38 -7.27 -12.81
CA GLU A 2 11.84 -7.68 -11.47
C GLU A 2 10.86 -8.61 -10.70
N CYS A 3 9.54 -8.46 -10.90
CA CYS A 3 8.54 -9.40 -10.36
C CYS A 3 8.66 -10.80 -10.94
N GLU A 4 8.85 -10.91 -12.26
CA GLU A 4 8.97 -12.21 -12.93
C GLU A 4 10.24 -12.93 -12.45
N ASP A 5 11.31 -12.18 -12.24
CA ASP A 5 12.57 -12.71 -11.76
C ASP A 5 12.47 -13.13 -10.28
N TYR A 6 11.73 -12.38 -9.46
CA TYR A 6 11.39 -12.77 -8.09
C TYR A 6 10.54 -14.05 -8.04
N GLN A 7 9.50 -14.15 -8.87
CA GLN A 7 8.66 -15.35 -8.92
C GLN A 7 9.44 -16.58 -9.40
N LYS A 8 10.31 -16.43 -10.41
CA LYS A 8 11.23 -17.50 -10.84
C LYS A 8 12.14 -17.98 -9.73
N ILE A 9 12.66 -17.07 -8.88
CA ILE A 9 13.47 -17.45 -7.72
C ILE A 9 12.64 -18.27 -6.73
N LEU A 10 11.41 -17.83 -6.42
CA LEU A 10 10.51 -18.56 -5.53
C LEU A 10 10.18 -19.95 -6.07
N ASP A 11 9.90 -20.06 -7.37
CA ASP A 11 9.57 -21.33 -8.03
C ASP A 11 10.79 -22.27 -8.02
N TYR A 12 11.98 -21.76 -8.38
CA TYR A 12 13.23 -22.53 -8.34
C TYR A 12 13.54 -23.06 -6.93
N VAL A 13 13.38 -22.22 -5.89
CA VAL A 13 13.59 -22.64 -4.50
C VAL A 13 12.64 -23.77 -4.12
N LYS A 14 11.37 -23.65 -4.50
CA LYS A 14 10.33 -24.65 -4.22
C LYS A 14 10.62 -25.97 -4.96
N GLU A 15 10.97 -25.90 -6.24
CA GLU A 15 11.28 -27.08 -7.07
C GLU A 15 12.52 -27.84 -6.58
N ASN A 16 13.51 -27.14 -6.04
CA ASN A 16 14.77 -27.73 -5.58
C ASN A 16 14.80 -28.00 -4.06
N ASN A 17 13.66 -27.86 -3.36
CA ASN A 17 13.57 -28.04 -1.90
C ASN A 17 14.60 -27.22 -1.11
N LEU A 18 14.88 -26.01 -1.60
CA LEU A 18 15.78 -25.06 -0.95
C LEU A 18 14.99 -24.23 0.07
N LYS A 19 15.70 -23.61 1.01
CA LYS A 19 15.11 -22.64 1.96
C LYS A 19 15.50 -21.23 1.54
N ILE A 20 14.51 -20.36 1.42
CA ILE A 20 14.70 -18.92 1.26
C ILE A 20 13.86 -18.19 2.29
N LEU A 21 14.38 -17.08 2.80
CA LEU A 21 13.62 -16.12 3.59
C LEU A 21 13.55 -14.80 2.81
N PRO A 22 12.47 -14.55 2.06
CA PRO A 22 12.30 -13.26 1.41
C PRO A 22 12.09 -12.17 2.46
N LEU A 23 12.78 -11.04 2.31
CA LEU A 23 12.69 -9.90 3.22
C LEU A 23 12.12 -8.70 2.47
N LEU A 24 10.80 -8.66 2.35
CA LEU A 24 10.10 -7.53 1.77
C LEU A 24 9.98 -6.40 2.81
N LYS A 25 10.15 -5.15 2.37
CA LYS A 25 10.19 -3.98 3.26
C LYS A 25 8.84 -3.70 3.92
N ASN A 26 7.75 -3.80 3.16
CA ASN A 26 6.41 -3.41 3.61
C ASN A 26 5.48 -4.64 3.72
N PRO A 27 4.53 -4.65 4.67
CA PRO A 27 3.48 -5.67 4.71
C PRO A 27 2.68 -5.66 3.40
N ASN A 28 2.05 -6.78 3.05
CA ASN A 28 1.29 -6.96 1.80
C ASN A 28 2.09 -6.88 0.51
N SER A 29 3.38 -6.53 0.53
CA SER A 29 4.21 -6.49 -0.68
C SER A 29 4.12 -7.82 -1.45
N TYR A 30 4.19 -8.95 -0.74
CA TYR A 30 4.11 -10.28 -1.36
C TYR A 30 2.81 -10.50 -2.16
N SER A 31 1.67 -10.07 -1.61
CA SER A 31 0.37 -10.27 -2.27
C SER A 31 0.13 -9.26 -3.39
N ILE A 32 0.67 -8.04 -3.27
CA ILE A 32 0.59 -7.02 -4.32
C ILE A 32 1.35 -7.44 -5.58
N LEU A 33 2.53 -8.05 -5.47
CA LEU A 33 3.32 -8.52 -6.63
C LEU A 33 2.53 -9.47 -7.56
N LYS A 34 1.49 -10.15 -7.04
CA LYS A 34 0.61 -11.05 -7.80
C LYS A 34 -0.61 -10.36 -8.41
N LYS A 35 -0.94 -9.15 -7.95
CA LYS A 35 -2.15 -8.40 -8.35
C LYS A 35 -1.87 -7.27 -9.33
N ILE A 36 -0.68 -6.70 -9.31
CA ILE A 36 -0.29 -5.60 -10.19
C ILE A 36 0.71 -6.08 -11.24
N LYS A 37 0.60 -5.51 -12.44
CA LYS A 37 1.65 -5.66 -13.44
C LYS A 37 2.84 -4.82 -13.00
N THR A 38 4.03 -5.42 -13.05
CA THR A 38 5.27 -4.67 -12.86
C THR A 38 5.37 -3.60 -13.93
N THR A 39 5.56 -2.37 -13.47
CA THR A 39 5.72 -1.19 -14.30
C THR A 39 7.14 -0.69 -14.05
N GLN A 40 7.83 -0.26 -15.11
CA GLN A 40 9.19 0.24 -14.92
C GLN A 40 9.16 1.54 -14.12
N LYS A 41 10.24 1.82 -13.38
CA LYS A 41 10.34 3.03 -12.58
C LYS A 41 10.05 4.29 -13.40
N ASP A 42 10.62 4.37 -14.61
CA ASP A 42 10.46 5.52 -15.50
C ASP A 42 9.00 5.69 -15.96
N GLU A 43 8.28 4.59 -16.22
CA GLU A 43 6.85 4.60 -16.58
C GLU A 43 5.97 5.07 -15.41
N ILE A 44 6.32 4.70 -14.18
CA ILE A 44 5.64 5.19 -12.97
C ILE A 44 5.87 6.69 -12.80
N GLU A 45 7.12 7.15 -12.94
CA GLU A 45 7.47 8.58 -12.85
C GLU A 45 6.77 9.41 -13.93
N GLU A 46 6.71 8.92 -15.18
CA GLU A 46 5.97 9.57 -16.26
C GLU A 46 4.46 9.65 -15.96
N THR A 47 3.87 8.56 -15.45
CA THR A 47 2.45 8.53 -15.08
C THR A 47 2.14 9.53 -13.97
N ILE A 48 3.00 9.60 -12.94
CA ILE A 48 2.90 10.56 -11.84
C ILE A 48 2.93 12.00 -12.37
N ASN A 49 3.88 12.33 -13.24
CA ASN A 49 4.04 13.69 -13.76
C ASN A 49 2.92 14.12 -14.72
N ASN A 50 2.27 13.16 -15.40
CA ASN A 50 1.16 13.44 -16.31
C ASN A 50 -0.23 13.39 -15.64
N SER A 51 -0.29 13.16 -14.33
CA SER A 51 -1.56 13.04 -13.60
C SER A 51 -2.07 14.39 -13.11
N GLN A 52 -3.37 14.66 -13.31
CA GLN A 52 -4.05 15.82 -12.74
C GLN A 52 -4.23 15.68 -11.23
N LEU A 53 -4.50 14.46 -10.76
CA LEU A 53 -4.72 14.14 -9.36
C LEU A 53 -3.93 12.88 -9.00
N LEU A 54 -3.20 12.94 -7.88
CA LEU A 54 -2.58 11.78 -7.27
C LEU A 54 -3.20 11.50 -5.91
N LEU A 55 -3.58 10.24 -5.72
CA LEU A 55 -4.07 9.71 -4.46
C LEU A 55 -2.99 8.86 -3.80
N PHE A 56 -2.47 9.32 -2.67
CA PHE A 56 -1.57 8.55 -1.82
C PHE A 56 -2.38 7.85 -0.74
N ILE A 57 -2.18 6.53 -0.58
CA ILE A 57 -2.89 5.71 0.40
C ILE A 57 -1.87 5.06 1.31
N ASN A 58 -1.91 5.39 2.61
CA ASN A 58 -0.95 4.91 3.61
C ASN A 58 0.53 5.12 3.22
N GLU A 59 0.79 6.11 2.38
CA GLU A 59 2.13 6.44 1.87
C GLU A 59 2.34 7.96 1.96
N ASP A 60 3.58 8.35 2.20
CA ASP A 60 3.98 9.76 2.26
C ASP A 60 4.38 10.23 0.86
N PRO A 61 3.74 11.28 0.30
CA PRO A 61 4.12 11.85 -1.00
C PRO A 61 5.60 12.26 -1.10
N SER A 62 6.24 12.62 0.02
CA SER A 62 7.67 12.99 0.04
C SER A 62 8.61 11.83 -0.30
N ASN A 63 8.14 10.58 -0.28
CA ASN A 63 8.90 9.41 -0.74
C ASN A 63 9.09 9.40 -2.27
N CYS A 64 8.33 10.20 -3.02
CA CYS A 64 8.49 10.35 -4.45
C CYS A 64 9.45 11.52 -4.75
N ASN A 65 10.55 11.23 -5.46
CA ASN A 65 11.61 12.21 -5.73
C ASN A 65 11.15 13.43 -6.55
N LYS A 66 10.07 13.28 -7.32
CA LYS A 66 9.42 14.34 -8.09
C LYS A 66 7.93 14.04 -8.20
N ILE A 67 7.10 14.97 -7.74
CA ILE A 67 5.66 14.96 -8.01
C ILE A 67 5.34 16.31 -8.63
N ASP A 68 4.94 16.30 -9.89
CA ASP A 68 4.44 17.48 -10.62
C ASP A 68 2.94 17.35 -10.91
N ALA A 69 2.20 16.75 -9.97
CA ALA A 69 0.75 16.63 -10.07
C ALA A 69 0.07 17.93 -9.63
N GLN A 70 -1.02 18.28 -10.32
CA GLN A 70 -1.78 19.50 -10.03
C GLN A 70 -2.44 19.44 -8.65
N GLU A 71 -2.95 18.27 -8.27
CA GLU A 71 -3.58 18.03 -6.97
C GLU A 71 -3.05 16.74 -6.32
N ILE A 72 -2.87 16.77 -5.00
CA ILE A 72 -2.42 15.65 -4.20
C ILE A 72 -3.39 15.47 -3.03
N ILE A 73 -3.96 14.28 -2.91
CA ILE A 73 -4.76 13.85 -1.76
C ILE A 73 -4.04 12.69 -1.08
N SER A 74 -3.88 12.78 0.24
CA SER A 74 -3.23 11.75 1.05
C SER A 74 -4.23 11.16 2.06
N ILE A 75 -4.60 9.91 1.89
CA ILE A 75 -5.37 9.13 2.86
C ILE A 75 -4.36 8.45 3.78
N THR A 76 -4.19 8.95 4.99
CA THR A 76 -3.08 8.54 5.87
C THR A 76 -3.49 8.55 7.34
N PRO A 77 -3.01 7.59 8.15
CA PRO A 77 -3.25 7.62 9.58
C PRO A 77 -2.26 8.53 10.32
N ASN A 78 -1.25 9.08 9.61
CA ASN A 78 -0.26 10.01 10.14
C ASN A 78 -0.29 11.34 9.35
N PRO A 79 -1.35 12.14 9.49
CA PRO A 79 -1.41 13.45 8.81
C PRO A 79 -0.33 14.39 9.35
N THR A 80 0.34 15.10 8.45
CA THR A 80 1.41 16.06 8.78
C THR A 80 0.91 17.51 8.78
N GLY A 81 -0.34 17.74 8.41
CA GLY A 81 -0.94 19.06 8.22
C GLY A 81 -0.51 19.73 6.91
N LYS A 82 0.05 18.97 5.96
CA LYS A 82 0.50 19.46 4.65
C LYS A 82 -0.40 18.87 3.56
N ASN A 83 -0.72 19.66 2.53
CA ASN A 83 -1.61 19.25 1.44
C ASN A 83 -3.04 18.87 1.91
N CYS A 84 -3.83 18.26 1.01
CA CYS A 84 -5.13 17.71 1.36
C CYS A 84 -4.93 16.32 1.97
N GLU A 85 -4.95 16.22 3.30
CA GLU A 85 -4.83 14.96 4.03
C GLU A 85 -6.19 14.54 4.60
N ILE A 86 -6.56 13.27 4.38
CA ILE A 86 -7.72 12.62 4.97
C ILE A 86 -7.21 11.67 6.07
N PRO A 87 -7.39 12.01 7.36
CA PRO A 87 -6.97 11.15 8.44
C PRO A 87 -7.82 9.87 8.46
N VAL A 88 -7.18 8.73 8.67
CA VAL A 88 -7.83 7.42 8.80
C VAL A 88 -7.34 6.67 10.03
N ARG A 89 -8.07 5.62 10.41
CA ARG A 89 -7.66 4.73 11.52
C ARG A 89 -6.29 4.09 11.26
N GLN A 90 -5.47 4.03 12.30
CA GLN A 90 -4.23 3.24 12.31
C GLN A 90 -4.53 1.74 12.24
N TRP A 91 -3.53 0.94 11.87
CA TRP A 91 -3.66 -0.51 11.84
C TRP A 91 -4.02 -1.11 13.21
N CYS A 92 -3.60 -0.50 14.31
CA CYS A 92 -3.90 -0.97 15.66
C CYS A 92 -5.29 -0.55 16.17
N GLU A 93 -6.01 0.29 15.42
CA GLU A 93 -7.34 0.83 15.76
C GLU A 93 -8.45 0.20 14.90
N LYS A 94 -8.14 -0.90 14.21
CA LYS A 94 -9.09 -1.64 13.39
C LYS A 94 -8.75 -3.13 13.36
N ASP A 95 -9.75 -3.92 13.05
CA ASP A 95 -9.52 -5.30 12.63
C ASP A 95 -8.99 -5.33 11.19
N GLY A 96 -8.19 -6.35 10.87
CA GLY A 96 -7.74 -6.54 9.50
C GLY A 96 -6.84 -7.74 9.30
N SER A 97 -6.24 -7.80 8.12
CA SER A 97 -5.25 -8.81 7.80
C SER A 97 -4.12 -8.24 6.94
N PHE A 98 -2.97 -8.91 6.97
CA PHE A 98 -1.87 -8.64 6.06
C PHE A 98 -1.19 -9.94 5.62
N THR A 99 -0.61 -9.93 4.43
CA THR A 99 0.25 -11.01 3.94
C THR A 99 1.70 -10.67 4.22
N ASN A 100 2.41 -11.56 4.91
CA ASN A 100 3.82 -11.40 5.21
C ASN A 100 4.73 -11.77 4.01
N SER A 101 6.04 -11.63 4.18
CA SER A 101 7.01 -11.90 3.11
C SER A 101 7.02 -13.37 2.65
N GLU A 102 6.61 -14.31 3.49
CA GLU A 102 6.50 -15.73 3.16
C GLU A 102 5.19 -16.08 2.42
N GLY A 103 4.30 -15.09 2.23
CA GLY A 103 3.01 -15.29 1.60
C GLY A 103 1.92 -15.82 2.53
N LEU A 104 2.15 -15.79 3.86
CA LEU A 104 1.16 -16.19 4.85
C LEU A 104 0.30 -14.98 5.22
N THR A 105 -1.03 -15.16 5.20
CA THR A 105 -1.99 -14.17 5.69
C THR A 105 -2.10 -14.28 7.20
N GLN A 106 -1.97 -13.14 7.88
CA GLN A 106 -2.09 -13.01 9.32
C GLN A 106 -3.22 -12.01 9.62
N GLU A 107 -4.07 -12.36 10.57
CA GLU A 107 -5.14 -11.49 11.05
C GLU A 107 -4.67 -10.73 12.29
N PHE A 108 -5.19 -9.52 12.47
CA PHE A 108 -5.00 -8.70 13.66
C PHE A 108 -6.33 -8.09 14.08
N HIS A 109 -6.42 -7.78 15.36
CA HIS A 109 -7.60 -7.19 15.96
C HIS A 109 -7.35 -5.76 16.41
N ASP A 110 -8.42 -4.98 16.51
CA ASP A 110 -8.38 -3.66 17.14
C ASP A 110 -7.86 -3.79 18.59
N ALA A 111 -6.65 -3.26 18.79
CA ALA A 111 -5.92 -3.31 20.04
C ALA A 111 -6.22 -2.11 20.94
N ILE A 112 -6.74 -1.01 20.37
CA ILE A 112 -7.00 0.23 21.09
C ILE A 112 -8.45 0.29 21.57
N GLN A 113 -9.40 -0.19 20.77
CA GLN A 113 -10.82 -0.24 21.09
C GLN A 113 -11.39 1.12 21.52
N ASP A 114 -10.95 2.20 20.87
CA ASP A 114 -11.43 3.55 21.19
C ASP A 114 -12.80 3.79 20.55
N GLU A 115 -13.86 3.66 21.36
CA GLU A 115 -15.24 3.92 20.95
C GLU A 115 -15.49 5.38 20.53
N ASN A 116 -14.62 6.32 20.90
CA ASN A 116 -14.73 7.72 20.50
C ASN A 116 -13.99 8.03 19.19
N ASN A 117 -13.29 7.06 18.61
CA ASN A 117 -12.57 7.24 17.36
C ASN A 117 -13.54 7.26 16.16
N ASN A 118 -13.85 8.48 15.72
CA ASN A 118 -14.73 8.75 14.59
C ASN A 118 -14.02 8.73 13.22
N LEU A 119 -12.72 8.39 13.18
CA LEU A 119 -12.02 8.25 11.90
C LEU A 119 -12.53 7.02 11.16
N LEU A 120 -12.60 7.11 9.84
CA LEU A 120 -12.92 6.00 8.96
C LEU A 120 -11.65 5.22 8.62
N THR A 121 -11.83 3.98 8.18
CA THR A 121 -10.78 3.18 7.55
C THR A 121 -10.52 3.64 6.13
N VAL A 122 -9.38 3.26 5.56
CA VAL A 122 -9.07 3.53 4.13
C VAL A 122 -10.16 2.95 3.23
N GLU A 123 -10.61 1.73 3.53
CA GLU A 123 -11.62 1.01 2.78
C GLU A 123 -12.95 1.77 2.76
N GLU A 124 -13.41 2.28 3.91
CA GLU A 124 -14.63 3.09 4.01
C GLU A 124 -14.51 4.43 3.26
N ILE A 125 -13.35 5.08 3.33
CA ILE A 125 -13.12 6.32 2.57
C ILE A 125 -13.20 6.07 1.06
N LEU A 126 -12.58 4.99 0.56
CA LEU A 126 -12.62 4.63 -0.85
C LEU A 126 -14.05 4.29 -1.30
N ASP A 127 -14.82 3.59 -0.46
CA ASP A 127 -16.23 3.30 -0.73
C ASP A 127 -17.08 4.57 -0.81
N GLU A 128 -16.86 5.55 0.08
CA GLU A 128 -17.56 6.83 0.05
C GLU A 128 -17.20 7.68 -1.18
N ILE A 129 -15.93 7.65 -1.62
CA ILE A 129 -15.50 8.30 -2.86
C ILE A 129 -16.18 7.63 -4.07
N SER A 130 -16.16 6.29 -4.10
CA SER A 130 -16.75 5.50 -5.20
C SER A 130 -18.25 5.77 -5.40
N LYS A 131 -19.01 5.94 -4.31
CA LYS A 131 -20.45 6.26 -4.37
C LYS A 131 -20.76 7.64 -4.99
N LYS A 132 -19.78 8.53 -5.06
CA LYS A 132 -19.95 9.92 -5.54
C LYS A 132 -19.45 10.12 -6.97
N LEU A 133 -18.79 9.12 -7.54
CA LEU A 133 -18.34 9.07 -8.95
C LEU A 133 -19.41 8.41 -9.82
#